data_AF-A0A7K3F296-F1
#
_entry.id   AF-A0A7K3F296-F1
#
_cell.length_a   1.000
_cell.length_b   1.000
_cell.length_c   1.000
_cell.angle_alpha   90.00
_cell.angle_beta   90.00
_cell.angle_gamma   90.00
#
_symmetry.space_group_name_H-M   'P 1'
#
loop_
_entity.id
_entity.type
_entity.pdbx_description
1 polymer ?
#
loop_
_entity_poly.entity_id
_entity_poly.type
_entity_poly.pdbx_seq_one_letter_code
_entity_poly.pdbx_strand_id
1 'polypeptide(L)' 'GAAAVRLPGSVMPAPDDLEPSAVSVTAQVPADRALREPAP' A
#
# COMPACT_ATOMS: atom_id res chain seq x y z
N GLY A 1 -11.30 -5.12 -16.59
CA GLY A 1 -10.38 -4.46 -15.66
C GLY A 1 -9.57 -5.53 -14.97
N ALA A 2 -8.24 -5.45 -15.05
CA ALA A 2 -7.39 -6.49 -14.48
C ALA A 2 -7.54 -6.49 -12.95
N ALA A 3 -8.07 -7.58 -12.40
CA ALA A 3 -7.96 -7.84 -10.97
C ALA A 3 -6.50 -8.10 -10.63
N ALA A 4 -6.06 -7.70 -9.43
CA ALA A 4 -4.74 -8.04 -8.93
C ALA A 4 -4.63 -9.58 -8.82
N VAL A 5 -3.95 -10.21 -9.78
CA VAL A 5 -3.67 -11.65 -9.73
C VAL A 5 -2.41 -11.88 -8.88
N ARG A 6 -2.49 -12.84 -7.96
CA ARG A 6 -1.34 -13.21 -7.13
C ARG A 6 -0.32 -13.93 -7.99
N LEU A 7 0.84 -13.31 -8.19
CA LEU A 7 1.96 -13.89 -8.94
C LEU A 7 2.76 -14.86 -8.04
N PRO A 8 3.43 -15.89 -8.60
CA PRO A 8 4.37 -16.71 -7.83
C PRO A 8 5.43 -15.83 -7.14
N GLY A 9 5.58 -15.98 -5.83
CA GLY A 9 6.47 -15.14 -5.01
C GLY A 9 5.89 -13.77 -4.61
N SER A 10 4.67 -13.43 -5.04
CA SER A 10 3.97 -12.23 -4.56
C SER A 10 3.45 -12.46 -3.14
N VAL A 11 4.02 -11.71 -2.20
CA VAL A 11 3.56 -11.63 -0.81
C VAL A 11 2.95 -10.25 -0.63
N MET A 12 1.64 -10.19 -0.40
CA MET A 12 1.03 -8.97 0.13
C MET A 12 1.37 -8.92 1.62
N PRO A 13 1.91 -7.81 2.15
CA PRO A 13 2.07 -7.66 3.58
C PRO A 13 0.69 -7.82 4.24
N ALA A 14 0.65 -8.67 5.26
CA ALA A 14 -0.50 -8.78 6.14
C ALA A 14 -0.61 -7.49 6.97
N PRO A 15 -1.79 -7.19 7.53
CA PRO A 15 -1.93 -6.05 8.45
C PRO A 15 -0.91 -6.07 9.61
N ASP A 16 -0.53 -7.26 10.09
CA ASP A 16 0.45 -7.44 11.15
C ASP A 16 1.89 -7.11 10.72
N ASP A 17 2.16 -7.02 9.42
CA ASP A 17 3.46 -6.60 8.87
C ASP A 17 3.59 -5.06 8.81
N LEU A 18 2.54 -4.31 9.19
CA LEU A 18 2.52 -2.86 9.13
C LEU A 18 2.82 -2.23 10.49
N GLU A 19 3.66 -1.18 10.49
CA GLU A 19 3.89 -0.32 11.66
C GLU A 19 2.71 0.66 11.82
N PRO A 20 1.83 0.52 12.83
CA PRO A 20 0.59 1.28 12.89
C PRO A 20 0.81 2.80 12.98
N SER A 21 1.89 3.23 13.63
CA SER A 21 2.26 4.66 13.71
C SER A 21 2.73 5.25 12.38
N ALA A 22 3.10 4.42 11.40
CA ALA A 22 3.48 4.85 10.05
C ALA A 22 2.31 4.81 9.06
N VAL A 23 1.12 4.35 9.48
CA VAL A 23 -0.06 4.21 8.63
C VAL A 23 -1.09 5.28 8.97
N SER A 24 -1.58 5.99 7.95
CA SER A 24 -2.67 6.95 8.08
C SER A 24 -3.92 6.44 7.39
N VAL A 25 -5.03 6.35 8.13
CA VAL A 25 -6.35 6.01 7.58
C VAL A 25 -7.12 7.30 7.34
N THR A 26 -7.59 7.50 6.11
CA THR A 26 -8.34 8.70 5.72
C THR A 26 -9.66 8.31 5.05
N ALA A 27 -10.72 9.06 5.32
CA ALA A 27 -12.00 8.88 4.64
C ALA A 27 -12.01 9.50 3.23
N GLN A 28 -11.11 10.46 2.99
CA GLN A 28 -10.96 11.18 1.73
C GLN A 28 -9.58 10.90 1.12
N VAL A 29 -9.49 11.02 -0.21
CA VAL A 29 -8.23 10.84 -0.93
C VAL A 29 -7.31 12.04 -0.65
N PRO A 30 -6.06 11.82 -0.17
CA PRO A 30 -5.12 12.91 0.11
C PRO A 30 -4.50 13.44 -1.20
N ALA A 31 -5.11 14.49 -1.75
CA ALA A 31 -4.71 15.09 -3.03
C ALA A 31 -3.38 15.87 -2.98
N ASP A 32 -2.90 16.20 -1.79
CA ASP A 32 -1.64 16.88 -1.51
C ASP A 32 -0.44 15.92 -1.44
N ARG A 33 -0.68 14.61 -1.46
CA ARG A 33 0.37 13.59 -1.41
C ARG A 33 0.76 13.11 -2.81
N ALA A 34 1.88 13.62 -3.32
CA ALA A 34 2.44 13.18 -4.59
C ALA A 34 2.84 11.69 -4.56
N LEU A 35 2.49 10.95 -5.62
CA LEU A 35 2.95 9.58 -5.83
C LEU A 35 4.44 9.57 -6.19
N ARG A 36 5.20 8.63 -5.62
CA ARG A 36 6.64 8.46 -5.82
C ARG A 36 6.96 6.98 -6.00
N GLU A 37 8.08 6.70 -6.64
CA GLU A 37 8.60 5.32 -6.72
C GLU A 37 8.93 4.79 -5.31
N PRO A 38 8.83 3.46 -5.10
CA PRO A 38 9.25 2.83 -3.85
C PRO A 38 10.71 3.17 -3.52
N ALA A 39 11.01 3.38 -2.24
CA ALA A 39 12.39 3.50 -1.79
C ALA A 39 13.14 2.18 -2.08
N PRO A 40 14.45 2.25 -2.42
CA PRO A 40 15.26 1.07 -2.72
C PRO A 40 15.40 0.12 -1.53
#